data_AF-A0A4Y8V681-F1
#
_entry.id   AF-A0A4Y8V681-F1
#
_cell.length_a   1.000
_cell.length_b   1.000
_cell.length_c   1.000
_cell.angle_alpha   90.00
_cell.angle_beta   90.00
_cell.angle_gamma   90.00
#
_symmetry.space_group_name_H-M   'P 1'
#
loop_
_entity.id
_entity.type
_entity.pdbx_description
1 polymer ?
#
loop_
_entity_poly.entity_id
_entity_poly.type
_entity_poly.pdbx_seq_one_letter_code
_entity_poly.pdbx_strand_id
1 'polypeptide(L)'
;MDYATYELKAVEFKPEFVSKLNFYISAVDDMVKSLEDKPTIGLLLCRTKSNKKAEFSLRGITQPMGIAQYETEKLFADVASALPQIEEIENKMEEE
;
A
#
# COMPACT_ATOMS: atom_id res chain seq x y z
N MET A 1 -5.78 -19.72 1.99
CA MET A 1 -6.25 -18.31 1.90
C MET A 1 -5.25 -17.49 1.12
N ASP A 2 -5.68 -16.32 0.64
CA ASP A 2 -4.82 -15.35 -0.05
C ASP A 2 -4.71 -14.09 0.83
N TYR A 3 -3.48 -13.59 0.99
CA TYR A 3 -3.20 -12.39 1.78
C TYR A 3 -2.60 -11.31 0.89
N ALA A 4 -2.95 -10.05 1.17
CA ALA A 4 -2.41 -8.89 0.50
C ALA A 4 -2.00 -7.81 1.52
N THR A 5 -0.83 -7.21 1.31
CA THR A 5 -0.32 -6.09 2.08
C THR A 5 -0.26 -4.85 1.20
N TYR A 6 -0.70 -3.72 1.73
CA TYR A 6 -0.80 -2.46 0.99
C TYR A 6 0.02 -1.38 1.69
N GLU A 7 0.95 -0.78 0.96
CA GLU A 7 1.71 0.39 1.41
C GLU A 7 1.26 1.59 0.59
N LEU A 8 0.60 2.57 1.22
CA LEU A 8 0.14 3.80 0.56
C LEU A 8 1.07 4.98 0.87
N LYS A 9 1.43 5.73 -0.17
CA LYS A 9 2.30 6.90 -0.08
C LYS A 9 1.74 8.07 -0.88
N ALA A 10 1.42 9.15 -0.18
CA ALA A 10 0.97 10.40 -0.78
C ALA A 10 2.09 11.21 -1.48
N VAL A 11 3.24 10.58 -1.74
CA VAL A 11 4.45 11.20 -2.29
C VAL A 11 4.98 10.42 -3.49
N GLU A 12 5.98 10.96 -4.19
CA GLU A 12 6.70 10.22 -5.24
C GLU A 12 7.33 8.94 -4.65
N PHE A 13 7.29 7.87 -5.44
CA PHE A 13 7.98 6.63 -5.14
C PHE A 13 9.46 6.84 -4.76
N LYS A 14 9.86 6.25 -3.63
CA LYS A 14 11.25 6.10 -3.20
C LYS A 14 11.61 4.61 -3.06
N PRO A 15 12.83 4.19 -3.45
CA PRO A 15 13.28 2.80 -3.33
C PRO A 15 13.13 2.20 -1.92
N GLU A 16 13.33 3.01 -0.87
CA GLU A 16 13.18 2.59 0.53
C GLU A 16 11.79 2.03 0.88
N PHE A 17 10.74 2.43 0.15
CA PHE A 17 9.38 1.95 0.38
C PHE A 17 9.23 0.46 0.06
N VAL A 18 10.04 -0.07 -0.88
CA VAL A 18 10.07 -1.50 -1.20
C VAL A 18 10.54 -2.31 0.01
N SER A 19 11.52 -1.81 0.75
CA SER A 19 12.03 -2.48 1.95
C SER A 19 10.95 -2.57 3.04
N LYS A 20 10.15 -1.51 3.24
CA LYS A 20 9.03 -1.51 4.18
C LYS A 20 7.96 -2.54 3.80
N LEU A 21 7.54 -2.53 2.52
CA LEU A 21 6.56 -3.48 2.03
C LEU A 21 7.06 -4.93 2.17
N ASN A 22 8.33 -5.18 1.85
CA ASN A 22 8.93 -6.50 2.00
C ASN A 22 8.96 -6.98 3.47
N PHE A 23 9.22 -6.07 4.41
CA PHE A 23 9.12 -6.36 5.83
C PHE A 23 7.71 -6.80 6.23
N TYR A 24 6.67 -6.09 5.76
CA TYR A 24 5.27 -6.46 6.06
C TYR A 24 4.87 -7.80 5.47
N ILE A 25 5.24 -8.08 4.21
CA ILE A 25 5.01 -9.39 3.58
C ILE A 25 5.63 -10.50 4.44
N SER A 26 6.87 -10.30 4.89
CA SER A 26 7.59 -11.28 5.71
C SER A 26 6.91 -11.49 7.07
N ALA A 27 6.43 -10.42 7.71
CA ALA A 27 5.70 -10.51 8.97
C ALA A 27 4.36 -11.24 8.82
N VAL A 28 3.61 -10.99 7.74
CA VAL A 28 2.34 -11.70 7.47
C VAL A 28 2.60 -13.18 7.17
N ASP A 29 3.63 -13.47 6.37
CA ASP A 29 4.03 -14.83 6.04
C ASP A 29 4.45 -15.64 7.27
N ASP A 30 5.03 -15.02 8.30
CA ASP A 30 5.46 -15.67 9.53
C ASP A 30 4.35 -15.76 10.60
N MET A 31 3.60 -14.68 10.80
CA MET A 31 2.70 -14.54 11.95
C MET A 31 1.25 -14.95 11.68
N VAL A 32 0.80 -14.89 10.42
CA VAL A 32 -0.62 -15.05 10.06
C VAL A 32 -0.85 -16.30 9.22
N LYS A 33 0.09 -16.62 8.34
CA LYS A 33 -0.08 -17.69 7.37
C LYS A 33 0.14 -19.07 7.95
N SER A 34 -0.65 -20.00 7.45
CA SER A 34 -0.43 -21.44 7.56
C SER A 34 0.41 -21.95 6.38
N LEU A 35 0.93 -23.18 6.49
CA LEU A 35 1.77 -23.81 5.46
C LEU A 35 1.06 -24.02 4.11
N GLU A 36 -0.28 -24.02 4.11
CA GLU A 36 -1.11 -24.25 2.92
C GLU A 36 -1.52 -22.93 2.23
N ASP A 37 -1.22 -21.79 2.84
CA ASP A 37 -1.56 -20.48 2.29
C ASP A 37 -0.62 -20.02 1.18
N LYS A 38 -1.16 -19.25 0.23
CA LYS A 38 -0.35 -18.73 -0.89
C LYS A 38 0.62 -17.64 -0.43
N PRO A 39 1.72 -17.38 -1.17
CA PRO A 39 2.59 -16.23 -0.93
C PRO A 39 1.80 -14.91 -0.80
N THR A 40 2.10 -14.11 0.23
CA THR A 40 1.42 -12.81 0.43
C THR A 40 1.83 -11.83 -0.66
N ILE A 41 0.84 -11.18 -1.27
CA ILE A 41 1.07 -10.19 -2.34
C ILE A 41 1.31 -8.81 -1.73
N GLY A 42 2.36 -8.13 -2.16
CA GLY A 42 2.64 -6.74 -1.78
C GLY A 42 2.20 -5.74 -2.84
N LEU A 43 1.50 -4.69 -2.44
CA LEU A 43 1.13 -3.57 -3.32
C LEU A 43 1.59 -2.24 -2.74
N LEU A 44 2.52 -1.59 -3.43
CA LEU A 44 2.96 -0.23 -3.11
C LEU A 44 2.23 0.77 -4.02
N LEU A 45 1.44 1.64 -3.41
CA LEU A 45 0.68 2.69 -4.09
C LEU A 45 1.33 4.06 -3.80
N CYS A 46 1.80 4.74 -4.84
CA CYS A 46 2.45 6.05 -4.73
C CYS A 46 1.69 7.12 -5.53
N ARG A 47 1.83 8.40 -5.15
CA ARG A 47 1.22 9.51 -5.89
C ARG A 47 1.77 9.64 -7.30
N THR A 48 3.07 9.41 -7.47
CA THR A 48 3.76 9.35 -8.76
C THR A 48 4.87 8.31 -8.73
N LYS A 49 5.25 7.77 -9.89
CA LYS A 49 6.40 6.86 -9.99
C LYS A 49 7.19 7.05 -11.29
N SER A 50 8.50 6.87 -11.21
CA SER A 50 9.33 6.61 -12.39
C SER A 50 9.42 5.10 -12.63
N ASN A 51 9.06 4.63 -13.83
CA ASN A 51 9.15 3.22 -14.21
C ASN A 51 10.57 2.64 -14.03
N LYS A 52 11.62 3.39 -14.42
CA LYS A 52 13.02 2.94 -14.25
C LYS A 52 13.36 2.73 -12.78
N LYS A 53 13.17 3.76 -11.93
CA LYS A 53 13.36 3.64 -10.47
C LYS A 53 12.61 2.44 -9.88
N ALA A 54 11.35 2.24 -10.26
CA ALA A 54 10.54 1.12 -9.79
C ALA A 54 11.14 -0.24 -10.20
N GLU A 55 11.49 -0.40 -11.48
CA GLU A 55 12.11 -1.62 -12.01
C GLU A 55 13.44 -1.94 -11.29
N PHE A 56 14.31 -0.95 -11.13
CA PHE A 56 15.58 -1.13 -10.41
C PHE A 56 15.37 -1.50 -8.94
N SER A 57 14.34 -0.96 -8.30
CA SER A 57 14.06 -1.25 -6.88
C SER A 57 13.47 -2.64 -6.67
N LEU A 58 12.78 -3.20 -7.68
CA LEU A 58 12.24 -4.56 -7.64
C LEU A 58 13.24 -5.61 -8.10
N ARG A 59 14.36 -5.22 -8.72
CA ARG A 59 15.36 -6.16 -9.22
C ARG A 59 16.01 -6.91 -8.05
N GLY A 60 15.84 -8.23 -8.04
CA GLY A 60 16.36 -9.11 -6.99
C GLY A 60 15.41 -9.34 -5.81
N ILE A 61 14.24 -8.68 -5.80
CA ILE A 61 13.15 -9.05 -4.90
C ILE A 61 12.49 -10.33 -5.42
N THR A 62 12.31 -11.32 -4.55
CA THR A 62 11.70 -12.61 -4.90
C THR A 62 10.24 -12.73 -4.46
N GLN A 63 9.84 -11.93 -3.47
CA GLN A 63 8.48 -11.85 -2.99
C GLN A 63 7.55 -11.24 -4.07
N PRO A 64 6.30 -11.73 -4.21
CA PRO A 64 5.38 -11.20 -5.19
C PRO A 64 4.91 -9.80 -4.77
N MET A 65 5.48 -8.76 -5.38
CA MET A 65 5.06 -7.38 -5.11
C MET A 65 5.05 -6.48 -6.35
N GLY A 66 4.17 -5.48 -6.33
CA GLY A 66 3.98 -4.52 -7.41
C GLY A 66 3.98 -3.07 -6.92
N ILE A 67 4.43 -2.15 -7.79
CA ILE A 67 4.43 -0.71 -7.54
C ILE A 67 3.52 -0.03 -8.55
N ALA A 68 2.46 0.61 -8.07
CA ALA A 68 1.49 1.33 -8.89
C ALA A 68 1.38 2.80 -8.49
N GLN A 69 1.00 3.62 -9.46
CA GLN A 69 0.60 5.00 -9.23
C GLN A 69 -0.91 5.04 -9.10
N TYR A 70 -1.44 5.76 -8.10
CA TYR A 70 -2.88 5.94 -7.94
C TYR A 70 -3.35 7.30 -8.48
N GLU A 71 -4.57 7.33 -9.01
CA GLU A 71 -5.22 8.53 -9.56
C GLU A 71 -6.37 8.96 -8.64
N THR A 72 -6.17 10.03 -7.88
CA THR A 72 -7.18 10.54 -6.94
C THR A 72 -8.39 11.18 -7.62
N GLU A 73 -8.20 11.80 -8.79
CA GLU A 73 -9.27 12.54 -9.49
C GLU A 73 -10.45 11.64 -9.86
N LYS A 74 -10.18 10.40 -10.28
CA LYS A 74 -11.20 9.40 -10.59
C LYS A 74 -11.84 8.80 -9.34
N LEU A 75 -11.07 8.66 -8.26
CA LEU A 75 -11.59 8.14 -6.99
C LEU A 75 -12.57 9.12 -6.33
N PHE A 76 -12.22 10.41 -6.25
CA PHE A 76 -13.05 11.38 -5.54
C PHE A 76 -14.45 11.55 -6.13
N ALA A 77 -14.64 11.34 -7.44
CA ALA A 77 -15.95 11.43 -8.06
C ALA A 77 -16.98 10.45 -7.45
N ASP A 78 -16.55 9.25 -7.09
CA ASP A 78 -17.44 8.18 -6.64
C ASP A 78 -17.60 8.12 -5.11
N VAL A 79 -16.60 8.60 -4.35
CA VAL A 79 -16.60 8.55 -2.87
C VAL A 79 -16.71 9.89 -2.17
N ALA A 80 -16.73 11.03 -2.88
CA ALA A 80 -16.83 12.35 -2.24
C ALA A 80 -18.05 12.49 -1.32
N SER A 81 -19.18 11.86 -1.67
CA SER A 81 -20.40 11.88 -0.85
C SER A 81 -20.35 10.96 0.38
N ALA A 82 -19.42 10.00 0.40
CA ALA A 82 -19.26 9.04 1.49
C ALA A 82 -18.11 9.41 2.45
N LEU A 83 -17.30 10.41 2.12
CA LEU A 83 -16.23 10.89 2.98
C LEU A 83 -16.81 11.83 4.06
N PRO A 84 -16.45 11.62 5.34
CA PRO A 84 -16.86 12.52 6.42
C PRO A 84 -16.27 13.91 6.20
N GLN A 85 -16.97 14.94 6.70
CA GLN A 85 -16.44 16.30 6.70
C GLN A 85 -15.31 16.44 7.71
N ILE A 86 -14.40 17.40 7.49
CA ILE A 86 -13.27 17.67 8.39
C ILE A 86 -13.77 17.91 9.82
N GLU A 87 -14.84 18.68 9.97
CA GLU A 87 -15.49 18.97 11.25
C GLU A 87 -15.99 17.69 11.97
N GLU A 88 -16.49 16.69 11.23
CA GLU A 88 -16.91 15.41 11.81
C GLU A 88 -15.72 14.54 12.26
N ILE A 89 -14.57 14.70 11.61
CA ILE A 89 -13.33 14.01 12.01
C ILE A 89 -12.79 14.64 13.29
N GLU A 90 -12.73 15.97 13.35
CA GLU A 90 -12.22 16.73 14.50
C GLU A 90 -13.07 16.47 15.75
N ASN A 91 -14.40 16.54 15.64
CA ASN A 91 -15.30 16.26 16.77
C ASN A 91 -15.12 14.86 17.35
N LYS A 92 -14.88 13.84 16.52
CA LYS A 92 -14.66 12.46 16.99
C LYS A 92 -13.32 12.26 17.70
N MET A 93 -12.33 13.11 17.42
CA MET A 93 -11.01 13.07 18.08
C MET A 93 -11.01 13.82 19.41
N GLU A 94 -11.95 14.74 19.63
CA GLU A 94 -12.14 15.45 20.90
C GLU A 94 -12.99 14.65 21.91
N GLU A 95 -13.71 13.63 21.46
CA GLU A 95 -14.52 12.73 22.30
C GLU A 95 -13.71 11.53 22.88
N GLU A 96 -12.42 11.40 22.55
CA GLU A 96 -11.46 10.43 23.14
C GLU A 96 -10.46 11.10 24.10
#